data_AF-A0A956KT32-F1
#
_entry.id   AF-A0A956KT32-F1
#
_cell.length_a   1.000
_cell.length_b   1.000
_cell.length_c   1.000
_cell.angle_alpha   90.00
_cell.angle_beta   90.00
_cell.angle_gamma   90.00
#
_symmetry.space_group_name_H-M   'P 1'
#
loop_
_entity.id
_entity.type
_entity.pdbx_description
1 polymer ?
#
loop_
_entity_poly.entity_id
_entity_poly.type
_entity_poly.pdbx_seq_one_letter_code
_entity_poly.pdbx_strand_id
1 'polypeptide(L)'
;MSETQVCRQDDNVLETGTVPIIFVPGVMGSRISIPGGVDWDPDAPVSAMLPGWVMALASNVSKKLAPPSGGESSAPLLREASGLKGTQEQRGWGEIAKDFYRKILVALDGMSFGNYKTPVYAAGYDWRQSNTISGKYLAKHIGDILTAEKAEHFVMISHSMGGLATRACLKGSDDIRGKCLGIIHIAQPVDGAPVFIRRMFDGAAKDGFVMSQLLGSDRVTFQKVVSRATGPLQLLVTPNYRDRNGAWWYTYSTFERP
;
A
#
# COMPACT_ATOMS: atom_id res chain seq x y z
N MET A 1 16.54 55.97 6.41
CA MET A 1 16.13 54.54 6.40
C MET A 1 17.41 53.76 6.16
N SER A 2 17.86 52.93 7.11
CA SER A 2 19.04 52.09 6.88
C SER A 2 18.66 50.97 5.93
N GLU A 3 19.36 50.89 4.80
CA GLU A 3 19.18 49.85 3.80
C GLU A 3 19.65 48.51 4.38
N THR A 4 18.70 47.62 4.69
CA THR A 4 19.02 46.28 5.20
C THR A 4 19.65 45.48 4.07
N GLN A 5 20.94 45.14 4.21
CA GLN A 5 21.65 44.31 3.23
C GLN A 5 21.01 42.92 3.15
N VAL A 6 20.52 42.58 1.95
CA VAL A 6 20.10 41.23 1.57
C VAL A 6 21.37 40.37 1.43
N CYS A 7 21.74 39.65 2.49
CA CYS A 7 22.82 38.66 2.51
C CYS A 7 22.59 37.52 1.48
N ARG A 8 23.58 37.24 0.64
CA ARG A 8 23.49 36.17 -0.38
C ARG A 8 23.71 34.76 0.18
N GLN A 9 23.90 34.61 1.49
CA GLN A 9 24.12 33.32 2.14
C GLN A 9 22.99 33.03 3.15
N ASP A 10 22.10 32.15 2.72
CA ASP A 10 21.24 31.27 3.53
C ASP A 10 20.08 31.88 4.34
N ASP A 11 20.01 33.21 4.47
CA ASP A 11 19.00 33.93 5.26
C ASP A 11 18.01 34.76 4.43
N ASN A 12 18.12 34.74 3.09
CA ASN A 12 17.24 35.48 2.16
C ASN A 12 16.24 34.61 1.38
N VAL A 13 15.99 33.38 1.85
CA VAL A 13 14.95 32.51 1.26
C VAL A 13 13.69 32.63 2.11
N LEU A 14 12.72 33.41 1.62
CA LEU A 14 11.48 33.75 2.32
C LEU A 14 10.55 32.54 2.58
N GLU A 15 10.74 31.41 1.92
CA GLU A 15 9.88 30.25 2.09
C GLU A 15 10.58 29.11 2.84
N THR A 16 10.36 29.10 4.16
CA THR A 16 10.55 27.92 5.00
C THR A 16 9.18 27.27 5.22
N GLY A 17 9.08 25.95 5.07
CA GLY A 17 7.82 25.24 5.29
C GLY A 17 8.01 23.75 5.55
N THR A 18 6.89 23.07 5.80
CA THR A 18 6.85 21.61 5.93
C THR A 18 6.03 21.01 4.79
N VAL A 19 6.62 20.08 4.04
CA VAL A 19 5.94 19.31 2.99
C VAL A 19 6.20 17.82 3.24
N PRO A 20 5.28 17.12 3.93
CA PRO A 20 5.45 15.70 4.21
C PRO A 20 5.53 14.88 2.91
N ILE A 21 6.39 13.86 2.92
CA ILE A 21 6.43 12.82 1.89
C ILE A 21 5.68 11.62 2.43
N ILE A 22 4.60 11.21 1.77
CA ILE A 22 3.73 10.13 2.24
C ILE A 22 3.92 8.91 1.35
N PHE A 23 4.49 7.85 1.91
CA PHE A 23 4.73 6.59 1.22
C PHE A 23 3.58 5.59 1.46
N VAL A 24 2.96 5.10 0.38
CA VAL A 24 1.86 4.12 0.42
C VAL A 24 2.37 2.76 -0.07
N PRO A 25 2.34 1.69 0.74
CA PRO A 25 2.86 0.37 0.36
C PRO A 25 1.97 -0.32 -0.68
N GLY A 26 2.45 -1.45 -1.22
CA GLY A 26 1.67 -2.29 -2.12
C GLY A 26 0.73 -3.28 -1.41
N VAL A 27 0.11 -4.14 -2.22
CA VAL A 27 -0.66 -5.28 -1.72
C VAL A 27 0.20 -6.13 -0.78
N MET A 28 -0.37 -6.50 0.38
CA MET A 28 0.32 -7.28 1.42
C MET A 28 1.53 -6.59 2.07
N GLY A 29 1.76 -5.31 1.75
CA GLY A 29 2.89 -4.54 2.25
C GLY A 29 2.71 -3.95 3.65
N SER A 30 1.46 -3.83 4.13
CA SER A 30 1.14 -3.37 5.48
C SER A 30 1.01 -4.56 6.44
N ARG A 31 1.42 -4.38 7.70
CA ARG A 31 1.11 -5.32 8.79
C ARG A 31 -0.29 -5.07 9.30
N ILE A 32 -1.10 -6.12 9.39
CA ILE A 32 -2.50 -6.01 9.83
C ILE A 32 -2.79 -7.02 10.92
N SER A 33 -3.46 -6.57 11.98
CA SER A 33 -4.06 -7.45 12.95
C SER A 33 -5.36 -7.99 12.40
N ILE A 34 -5.57 -9.31 12.45
CA ILE A 34 -6.77 -9.97 11.93
C ILE A 34 -7.54 -10.55 13.11
N PRO A 35 -8.55 -9.82 13.66
CA PRO A 35 -9.31 -10.27 14.81
C PRO A 35 -9.92 -11.66 14.62
N GLY A 36 -9.63 -12.56 15.57
CA GLY A 36 -10.07 -13.95 15.56
C GLY A 36 -9.35 -14.84 14.54
N GLY A 37 -8.52 -14.28 13.67
CA GLY A 37 -7.68 -14.97 12.70
C GLY A 37 -6.21 -14.96 13.11
N VAL A 38 -5.34 -14.98 12.09
CA VAL A 38 -3.88 -14.92 12.26
C VAL A 38 -3.41 -13.64 11.62
N ASP A 39 -2.72 -12.84 12.41
CA ASP A 39 -2.15 -11.58 11.98
C ASP A 39 -1.26 -11.74 10.75
N TRP A 40 -1.24 -10.70 9.92
CA TRP A 40 -0.37 -10.64 8.76
C TRP A 40 0.81 -9.72 9.05
N ASP A 41 1.99 -10.32 9.12
CA ASP A 41 3.26 -9.60 9.12
C ASP A 41 4.15 -10.18 8.01
N PRO A 42 4.44 -9.40 6.94
CA PRO A 42 5.22 -9.89 5.81
C PRO A 42 6.70 -10.18 6.14
N ASP A 43 7.21 -9.73 7.28
CA ASP A 43 8.58 -10.05 7.72
C ASP A 43 8.61 -11.15 8.80
N ALA A 44 7.45 -11.65 9.24
CA ALA A 44 7.39 -12.76 10.18
C ALA A 44 7.89 -14.05 9.50
N PRO A 45 8.61 -14.93 10.22
CA PRO A 45 9.04 -16.20 9.66
C PRO A 45 7.81 -17.03 9.24
N VAL A 46 7.91 -17.69 8.08
CA VAL A 46 6.81 -18.49 7.53
C VAL A 46 6.33 -19.55 8.52
N SER A 47 7.22 -20.12 9.35
CA SER A 47 6.85 -21.08 10.40
C SER A 47 5.91 -20.51 11.46
N ALA A 48 5.94 -19.19 11.73
CA ALA A 48 5.03 -18.52 12.65
C ALA A 48 3.67 -18.23 12.00
N MET A 49 3.64 -17.94 10.70
CA MET A 49 2.41 -17.62 9.97
C MET A 49 1.67 -18.89 9.52
N LEU A 50 2.39 -19.87 8.98
CA LEU A 50 1.84 -21.01 8.24
C LEU A 50 0.85 -21.86 9.05
N PRO A 51 1.08 -22.21 10.33
CA PRO A 51 0.11 -23.00 11.10
C PRO A 51 -1.24 -22.27 11.21
N GLY A 52 -1.18 -20.96 11.45
CA GLY A 52 -2.34 -20.10 11.52
C GLY A 52 -3.06 -19.94 10.19
N TRP A 53 -2.31 -19.74 9.11
CA TRP A 53 -2.85 -19.59 7.76
C TRP A 53 -3.43 -20.90 7.21
N VAL A 54 -2.79 -22.04 7.45
CA VAL A 54 -3.32 -23.37 7.09
C VAL A 54 -4.59 -23.67 7.88
N MET A 55 -4.64 -23.38 9.18
CA MET A 55 -5.86 -23.54 9.97
C MET A 55 -6.97 -22.60 9.48
N ALA A 56 -6.62 -21.38 9.09
CA ALA A 56 -7.55 -20.42 8.49
C ALA A 56 -8.08 -20.86 7.12
N LEU A 57 -7.31 -21.67 6.37
CA LEU A 57 -7.69 -22.23 5.08
C LEU A 57 -8.45 -23.56 5.18
N ALA A 58 -8.12 -24.38 6.17
CA ALA A 58 -8.72 -25.70 6.42
C ALA A 58 -10.11 -25.60 7.07
N SER A 59 -10.36 -24.56 7.87
CA SER A 59 -11.69 -24.26 8.39
C SER A 59 -12.46 -23.35 7.42
N ASN A 60 -13.78 -23.20 7.56
CA ASN A 60 -14.62 -22.25 6.78
C ASN A 60 -14.27 -20.75 7.04
N VAL A 61 -13.02 -20.47 7.39
CA VAL A 61 -12.41 -19.25 7.88
C VAL A 61 -11.94 -18.30 6.77
N SER A 62 -12.34 -18.57 5.52
CA SER A 62 -12.51 -17.47 4.55
C SER A 62 -13.28 -16.28 5.17
N LYS A 63 -14.20 -16.53 6.12
CA LYS A 63 -14.87 -15.50 6.96
C LYS A 63 -13.93 -14.61 7.80
N LYS A 64 -12.75 -15.07 8.22
CA LYS A 64 -11.83 -14.26 9.06
C LYS A 64 -10.76 -13.52 8.25
N LEU A 65 -10.50 -13.96 7.01
CA LEU A 65 -9.70 -13.21 6.04
C LEU A 65 -10.49 -12.08 5.37
N ALA A 66 -11.83 -12.18 5.40
CA ALA A 66 -12.68 -11.07 4.99
C ALA A 66 -12.33 -9.82 5.81
N PRO A 67 -12.28 -8.64 5.17
CA PRO A 67 -12.28 -7.41 5.94
C PRO A 67 -13.53 -7.36 6.84
N PRO A 68 -13.50 -6.61 7.95
CA PRO A 68 -14.61 -6.54 8.91
C PRO A 68 -15.96 -6.37 8.20
N SER A 69 -16.90 -7.26 8.47
CA SER A 69 -18.22 -7.24 7.83
C SER A 69 -19.01 -6.02 8.27
N GLY A 70 -19.40 -5.18 7.32
CA GLY A 70 -20.35 -4.08 7.54
C GLY A 70 -19.75 -2.79 8.09
N GLY A 71 -18.87 -2.13 7.33
CA GLY A 71 -18.50 -0.75 7.61
C GLY A 71 -17.07 -0.43 7.19
N GLU A 72 -16.79 0.85 7.01
CA GLU A 72 -15.52 1.47 6.62
C GLU A 72 -14.35 1.22 7.61
N SER A 73 -14.48 0.25 8.51
CA SER A 73 -13.51 -0.04 9.56
C SER A 73 -12.34 -0.86 8.99
N SER A 74 -11.18 -0.23 8.93
CA SER A 74 -9.91 -0.90 8.60
C SER A 74 -9.46 -1.80 9.75
N ALA A 75 -8.85 -2.94 9.45
CA ALA A 75 -8.13 -3.69 10.47
C ALA A 75 -7.07 -2.82 11.14
N PRO A 76 -6.84 -2.96 12.46
CA PRO A 76 -5.75 -2.27 13.13
C PRO A 76 -4.41 -2.64 12.48
N LEU A 77 -3.56 -1.64 12.29
CA LEU A 77 -2.19 -1.85 11.81
C LEU A 77 -1.34 -2.31 12.99
N LEU A 78 -0.52 -3.35 12.75
CA LEU A 78 0.49 -3.76 13.70
C LEU A 78 1.72 -2.87 13.54
N ARG A 79 2.52 -2.78 14.60
CA ARG A 79 3.73 -1.95 14.63
C ARG A 79 4.93 -2.80 15.04
N GLU A 80 5.95 -2.76 14.20
CA GLU A 80 7.26 -3.34 14.48
C GLU A 80 8.28 -2.20 14.67
N ALA A 81 8.69 -1.97 15.92
CA ALA A 81 9.53 -0.84 16.28
C ALA A 81 11.04 -1.14 16.21
N SER A 82 11.45 -2.40 15.98
CA SER A 82 12.87 -2.78 15.96
C SER A 82 13.67 -2.00 14.92
N GLY A 83 14.71 -1.31 15.40
CA GLY A 83 15.61 -0.52 14.56
C GLY A 83 15.06 0.83 14.11
N LEU A 84 13.86 1.22 14.53
CA LEU A 84 13.36 2.59 14.34
C LEU A 84 14.03 3.54 15.34
N LYS A 85 14.19 4.80 14.93
CA LYS A 85 14.84 5.86 15.73
C LYS A 85 14.01 7.14 15.73
N GLY A 86 14.04 7.89 16.82
CA GLY A 86 13.38 9.21 16.90
C GLY A 86 11.89 9.12 16.59
N THR A 87 11.41 9.94 15.66
CA THR A 87 9.98 10.05 15.30
C THR A 87 9.51 9.01 14.28
N GLN A 88 10.39 8.11 13.84
CA GLN A 88 10.08 7.14 12.78
C GLN A 88 8.87 6.24 13.10
N GLU A 89 8.73 5.81 14.36
CA GLU A 89 7.57 5.03 14.79
C GLU A 89 6.26 5.81 14.68
N GLN A 90 6.27 7.09 15.10
CA GLN A 90 5.12 7.99 15.01
C GLN A 90 4.74 8.29 13.55
N ARG A 91 5.70 8.18 12.63
CA ARG A 91 5.50 8.34 11.18
C ARG A 91 5.04 7.06 10.48
N GLY A 92 4.63 6.03 11.23
CA GLY A 92 4.05 4.80 10.69
C GLY A 92 5.06 3.81 10.09
N TRP A 93 6.38 4.02 10.30
CA TRP A 93 7.41 3.20 9.66
C TRP A 93 7.36 1.72 10.07
N GLY A 94 6.84 1.44 11.26
CA GLY A 94 6.61 0.09 11.77
C GLY A 94 5.36 -0.59 11.23
N GLU A 95 4.54 0.10 10.44
CA GLU A 95 3.25 -0.41 9.93
C GLU A 95 3.41 -1.13 8.58
N ILE A 96 4.58 -1.02 7.93
CA ILE A 96 4.85 -1.60 6.61
C ILE A 96 6.09 -2.50 6.60
N ALA A 97 6.14 -3.48 5.70
CA ALA A 97 7.23 -4.46 5.56
C ALA A 97 8.61 -3.80 5.65
N LYS A 98 9.34 -4.09 6.71
CA LYS A 98 10.66 -3.54 7.03
C LYS A 98 11.65 -3.98 5.97
N ASP A 99 11.70 -5.28 5.67
CA ASP A 99 12.73 -5.82 4.80
C ASP A 99 12.58 -5.33 3.35
N PHE A 100 11.38 -4.92 2.97
CA PHE A 100 11.08 -4.39 1.64
C PHE A 100 11.15 -2.86 1.56
N TYR A 101 10.52 -2.13 2.50
CA TYR A 101 10.34 -0.67 2.39
C TYR A 101 11.28 0.17 3.25
N ARG A 102 11.96 -0.39 4.27
CA ARG A 102 12.83 0.40 5.18
C ARG A 102 13.89 1.19 4.42
N LYS A 103 14.54 0.56 3.43
CA LYS A 103 15.64 1.18 2.67
C LYS A 103 15.19 2.44 1.92
N ILE A 104 14.03 2.40 1.26
CA ILE A 104 13.51 3.58 0.55
C ILE A 104 13.08 4.67 1.53
N LEU A 105 12.44 4.32 2.65
CA LEU A 105 12.06 5.29 3.67
C LEU A 105 13.28 6.01 4.27
N VAL A 106 14.36 5.27 4.57
CA VAL A 106 15.63 5.85 5.05
C VAL A 106 16.28 6.72 3.99
N ALA A 107 16.27 6.29 2.73
CA ALA A 107 16.83 7.08 1.64
C ALA A 107 16.08 8.41 1.48
N LEU A 108 14.74 8.40 1.53
CA LEU A 108 13.92 9.62 1.44
C LEU A 108 14.13 10.54 2.65
N ASP A 109 14.16 10.00 3.86
CA ASP A 109 14.29 10.78 5.11
C ASP A 109 15.69 11.42 5.24
N GLY A 110 16.69 10.86 4.56
CA GLY A 110 18.04 11.44 4.45
C GLY A 110 18.22 12.49 3.37
N MET A 111 17.21 12.75 2.52
CA MET A 111 17.28 13.81 1.51
C MET A 111 17.02 15.19 2.12
N SER A 112 17.68 16.22 1.60
CA SER A 112 17.46 17.62 1.96
C SER A 112 16.98 18.40 0.74
N PHE A 113 15.93 19.19 0.91
CA PHE A 113 15.30 19.99 -0.13
C PHE A 113 15.37 21.47 0.24
N GLY A 114 16.59 21.99 0.36
CA GLY A 114 16.84 23.36 0.81
C GLY A 114 16.34 23.58 2.24
N ASN A 115 15.59 24.67 2.46
CA ASN A 115 15.10 25.07 3.78
C ASN A 115 13.74 24.44 4.16
N TYR A 116 13.18 23.54 3.34
CA TYR A 116 11.94 22.84 3.67
C TYR A 116 12.19 21.61 4.54
N LYS A 117 11.29 21.39 5.49
CA LYS A 117 11.20 20.12 6.23
C LYS A 117 10.34 19.14 5.44
N THR A 118 10.88 17.96 5.14
CA THR A 118 10.17 16.91 4.40
C THR A 118 10.05 15.62 5.22
N PRO A 119 9.27 15.63 6.32
CA PRO A 119 9.11 14.43 7.15
C PRO A 119 8.51 13.29 6.31
N VAL A 120 9.13 12.12 6.37
CA VAL A 120 8.70 10.96 5.59
C VAL A 120 7.77 10.08 6.40
N TYR A 121 6.54 9.93 5.95
CA TYR A 121 5.52 9.06 6.54
C TYR A 121 5.35 7.78 5.74
N ALA A 122 5.02 6.69 6.44
CA ALA A 122 4.54 5.45 5.84
C ALA A 122 3.07 5.28 6.19
N ALA A 123 2.21 5.31 5.18
CA ALA A 123 0.77 5.18 5.32
C ALA A 123 0.35 3.73 5.06
N GLY A 124 0.50 2.87 6.07
CA GLY A 124 -0.04 1.51 6.03
C GLY A 124 -1.55 1.53 5.85
N TYR A 125 -2.12 0.49 5.24
CA TYR A 125 -3.56 0.34 5.07
C TYR A 125 -3.97 -1.14 4.99
N ASP A 126 -5.25 -1.44 5.27
CA ASP A 126 -5.81 -2.80 5.09
C ASP A 126 -5.96 -3.11 3.60
N TRP A 127 -4.95 -3.77 3.05
CA TRP A 127 -4.84 -4.13 1.64
C TRP A 127 -5.88 -5.18 1.20
N ARG A 128 -6.64 -5.79 2.12
CA ARG A 128 -7.70 -6.75 1.78
C ARG A 128 -8.99 -6.04 1.37
N GLN A 129 -9.18 -4.80 1.80
CA GLN A 129 -10.35 -3.99 1.50
C GLN A 129 -10.34 -3.48 0.06
N SER A 130 -11.50 -3.06 -0.43
CA SER A 130 -11.55 -2.36 -1.72
C SER A 130 -10.71 -1.09 -1.66
N ASN A 131 -10.01 -0.77 -2.74
CA ASN A 131 -9.21 0.45 -2.84
C ASN A 131 -10.04 1.72 -2.65
N THR A 132 -11.36 1.68 -2.86
CA THR A 132 -12.27 2.80 -2.52
C THR A 132 -12.31 3.06 -1.01
N ILE A 133 -12.41 2.01 -0.20
CA ILE A 133 -12.39 2.14 1.27
C ILE A 133 -10.99 2.52 1.74
N SER A 134 -9.95 1.85 1.23
CA SER A 134 -8.56 2.20 1.53
C SER A 134 -8.25 3.65 1.15
N GLY A 135 -8.81 4.15 0.06
CA GLY A 135 -8.67 5.55 -0.38
C GLY A 135 -9.29 6.54 0.60
N LYS A 136 -10.48 6.25 1.14
CA LYS A 136 -11.12 7.05 2.20
C LYS A 136 -10.28 7.07 3.48
N TYR A 137 -9.78 5.90 3.89
CA TYR A 137 -8.87 5.78 5.04
C TYR A 137 -7.61 6.63 4.84
N LEU A 138 -6.95 6.51 3.68
CA LEU A 138 -5.77 7.29 3.34
C LEU A 138 -6.07 8.79 3.32
N ALA A 139 -7.22 9.23 2.79
CA ALA A 139 -7.59 10.64 2.79
C ALA A 139 -7.67 11.20 4.21
N LYS A 140 -8.30 10.47 5.13
CA LYS A 140 -8.34 10.86 6.54
C LYS A 140 -6.94 10.91 7.14
N HIS A 141 -6.15 9.85 6.95
CA HIS A 141 -4.82 9.74 7.53
C HIS A 141 -3.86 10.84 7.04
N ILE A 142 -3.91 11.17 5.75
CA ILE A 142 -3.15 12.30 5.18
C ILE A 142 -3.58 13.62 5.82
N GLY A 143 -4.88 13.85 6.00
CA GLY A 143 -5.38 15.04 6.71
C GLY A 143 -4.88 15.13 8.15
N ASP A 144 -4.82 14.01 8.87
CA ASP A 144 -4.26 13.94 10.22
C ASP A 144 -2.76 14.28 10.21
N ILE A 145 -1.99 13.77 9.24
CA ILE A 145 -0.56 14.08 9.06
C ILE A 145 -0.35 15.58 8.79
N LEU A 146 -1.08 16.15 7.84
CA LEU A 146 -0.98 17.56 7.49
C LEU A 146 -1.30 18.46 8.69
N THR A 147 -2.30 18.09 9.49
CA THR A 147 -2.65 18.80 10.72
C THR A 147 -1.53 18.73 11.76
N ALA A 148 -0.97 17.55 11.99
CA ALA A 148 0.10 17.34 12.96
C ALA A 148 1.39 18.10 12.59
N GLU A 149 1.72 18.12 11.29
CA GLU A 149 2.91 18.78 10.75
C GLU A 149 2.69 20.28 10.46
N LYS A 150 1.45 20.79 10.63
CA LYS A 150 1.02 22.14 10.24
C LYS A 150 1.40 22.45 8.79
N ALA A 151 1.21 21.47 7.91
CA ALA A 151 1.56 21.54 6.50
C ALA A 151 0.31 21.78 5.65
N GLU A 152 0.42 22.64 4.64
CA GLU A 152 -0.65 22.89 3.67
C GLU A 152 -0.63 21.88 2.51
N HIS A 153 0.55 21.31 2.26
CA HIS A 153 0.85 20.53 1.07
C HIS A 153 1.64 19.27 1.38
N PHE A 154 1.53 18.27 0.51
CA PHE A 154 2.30 17.03 0.60
C PHE A 154 2.68 16.48 -0.77
N VAL A 155 3.66 15.58 -0.79
CA VAL A 155 4.01 14.74 -1.94
C VAL A 155 3.71 13.28 -1.59
N MET A 156 3.22 12.52 -2.55
CA MET A 156 2.87 11.13 -2.35
C MET A 156 3.74 10.19 -3.20
N ILE A 157 4.22 9.12 -2.60
CA ILE A 157 4.92 8.05 -3.29
C ILE A 157 4.15 6.77 -3.01
N SER A 158 3.87 5.97 -4.03
CA SER A 158 3.14 4.72 -3.83
C SER A 158 3.84 3.57 -4.53
N HIS A 159 3.73 2.37 -3.99
CA HIS A 159 4.21 1.15 -4.60
C HIS A 159 3.06 0.23 -5.01
N SER A 160 3.14 -0.38 -6.20
CA SER A 160 2.23 -1.43 -6.66
C SER A 160 0.75 -1.07 -6.50
N MET A 161 -0.07 -1.95 -5.89
CA MET A 161 -1.49 -1.70 -5.63
C MET A 161 -1.77 -0.46 -4.78
N GLY A 162 -0.78 0.01 -4.00
CA GLY A 162 -0.86 1.27 -3.27
C GLY A 162 -1.16 2.46 -4.19
N GLY A 163 -0.71 2.41 -5.44
CA GLY A 163 -1.06 3.43 -6.43
C GLY A 163 -2.56 3.45 -6.76
N LEU A 164 -3.23 2.30 -6.76
CA LEU A 164 -4.68 2.24 -6.97
C LEU A 164 -5.44 2.81 -5.77
N ALA A 165 -4.99 2.51 -4.55
CA ALA A 165 -5.53 3.12 -3.32
C ALA A 165 -5.30 4.64 -3.28
N THR A 166 -4.11 5.10 -3.70
CA THR A 166 -3.79 6.53 -3.89
C THR A 166 -4.73 7.19 -4.91
N ARG A 167 -4.96 6.58 -6.07
CA ARG A 167 -5.90 7.14 -7.07
C ARG A 167 -7.32 7.21 -6.52
N ALA A 168 -7.75 6.19 -5.78
CA ALA A 168 -9.07 6.19 -5.13
C ALA A 168 -9.19 7.28 -4.05
N CYS A 169 -8.14 7.50 -3.25
CA CYS A 169 -8.06 8.57 -2.26
C CYS A 169 -8.29 9.94 -2.91
N LEU A 170 -7.50 10.27 -3.93
CA LEU A 170 -7.56 11.59 -4.58
C LEU A 170 -8.83 11.79 -5.40
N LYS A 171 -9.37 10.73 -6.00
CA LYS A 171 -10.67 10.78 -6.67
C LYS A 171 -11.82 11.00 -5.68
N GLY A 172 -11.70 10.46 -4.45
CA GLY A 172 -12.72 10.51 -3.42
C GLY A 172 -12.68 11.73 -2.50
N SER A 173 -11.64 12.57 -2.58
CA SER A 173 -11.49 13.76 -1.73
C SER A 173 -10.87 14.93 -2.49
N ASP A 174 -11.70 15.93 -2.79
CA ASP A 174 -11.27 17.16 -3.46
C ASP A 174 -10.32 17.99 -2.59
N ASP A 175 -10.55 18.01 -1.27
CA ASP A 175 -9.68 18.69 -0.31
C ASP A 175 -8.26 18.10 -0.30
N ILE A 176 -8.14 16.78 -0.14
CA ILE A 176 -6.83 16.12 -0.16
C ILE A 176 -6.16 16.22 -1.53
N ARG A 177 -6.96 16.15 -2.61
CA ARG A 177 -6.43 16.34 -3.97
C ARG A 177 -5.88 17.75 -4.19
N GLY A 178 -6.55 18.78 -3.70
CA GLY A 178 -6.08 20.18 -3.79
C GLY A 178 -4.77 20.44 -3.03
N LYS A 179 -4.46 19.63 -2.01
CA LYS A 179 -3.24 19.75 -1.20
C LYS A 179 -2.06 18.93 -1.73
N CYS A 180 -2.28 18.03 -2.70
CA CYS A 180 -1.24 17.15 -3.24
C CYS A 180 -0.42 17.87 -4.33
N LEU A 181 0.87 18.09 -4.08
CA LEU A 181 1.77 18.76 -5.05
C LEU A 181 2.21 17.84 -6.19
N GLY A 182 2.26 16.53 -5.94
CA GLY A 182 2.75 15.56 -6.90
C GLY A 182 2.71 14.14 -6.38
N ILE A 183 2.73 13.19 -7.32
CA ILE A 183 2.62 11.76 -7.03
C ILE A 183 3.67 10.99 -7.84
N ILE A 184 4.35 10.05 -7.18
CA ILE A 184 5.25 9.09 -7.82
C ILE A 184 4.66 7.69 -7.65
N HIS A 185 4.28 7.06 -8.77
CA HIS A 185 3.81 5.68 -8.79
C HIS A 185 4.95 4.73 -9.18
N ILE A 186 5.31 3.81 -8.28
CA ILE A 186 6.33 2.79 -8.51
C ILE A 186 5.63 1.45 -8.80
N ALA A 187 5.79 0.91 -10.01
CA ALA A 187 5.26 -0.39 -10.42
C ALA A 187 3.73 -0.55 -10.24
N GLN A 188 2.96 0.52 -10.42
CA GLN A 188 1.50 0.48 -10.28
C GLN A 188 0.85 -0.41 -11.37
N PRO A 189 -0.04 -1.36 -11.00
CA PRO A 189 -0.78 -2.18 -11.94
C PRO A 189 -2.03 -1.43 -12.44
N VAL A 190 -1.84 -0.40 -13.26
CA VAL A 190 -2.91 0.52 -13.73
C VAL A 190 -4.09 -0.24 -14.34
N ASP A 191 -3.79 -1.23 -15.18
CA ASP A 191 -4.77 -2.07 -15.88
C ASP A 191 -4.85 -3.50 -15.33
N GLY A 192 -4.43 -3.68 -14.08
CA GLY A 192 -4.35 -4.99 -13.41
C GLY A 192 -3.06 -5.75 -13.69
N ALA A 193 -3.03 -7.02 -13.29
CA ALA A 193 -1.82 -7.83 -13.28
C ALA A 193 -2.08 -9.24 -13.86
N PRO A 194 -1.50 -9.60 -15.03
CA PRO A 194 -1.67 -10.94 -15.62
C PRO A 194 -1.22 -12.08 -14.70
N VAL A 195 -0.24 -11.83 -13.82
CA VAL A 195 0.17 -12.81 -12.80
C VAL A 195 -0.98 -13.17 -11.85
N PHE A 196 -1.89 -12.22 -11.56
CA PHE A 196 -3.06 -12.49 -10.75
C PHE A 196 -4.02 -13.46 -11.46
N ILE A 197 -4.23 -13.28 -12.77
CA ILE A 197 -5.03 -14.21 -13.59
C ILE A 197 -4.40 -15.60 -13.61
N ARG A 198 -3.09 -15.71 -13.83
CA ARG A 198 -2.38 -17.01 -13.74
C ARG A 198 -2.65 -17.70 -12.41
N ARG A 199 -2.53 -16.99 -11.29
CA ARG A 199 -2.78 -17.56 -9.95
C ARG A 199 -4.21 -18.03 -9.76
N MET A 200 -5.19 -17.37 -10.40
CA MET A 200 -6.57 -17.84 -10.41
C MET A 200 -6.76 -19.19 -11.12
N PHE A 201 -5.83 -19.62 -11.99
CA PHE A 201 -5.89 -20.92 -12.68
C PHE A 201 -4.92 -21.97 -12.13
N ASP A 202 -3.73 -21.54 -11.71
CA ASP A 202 -2.63 -22.44 -11.33
C ASP A 202 -2.28 -22.38 -9.83
N GLY A 203 -2.85 -21.43 -9.08
CA GLY A 203 -2.37 -21.07 -7.75
C GLY A 203 -1.01 -20.35 -7.74
N ALA A 204 -0.45 -20.18 -6.54
CA ALA A 204 0.80 -19.47 -6.31
C ALA A 204 2.06 -20.36 -6.34
N ALA A 205 1.97 -21.59 -6.87
CA ALA A 205 3.11 -22.53 -6.93
C ALA A 205 4.35 -21.97 -7.65
N LYS A 206 4.16 -21.07 -8.62
CA LYS A 206 5.23 -20.43 -9.41
C LYS A 206 5.77 -19.13 -8.79
N ASP A 207 5.27 -18.72 -7.63
CA ASP A 207 5.61 -17.44 -6.98
C ASP A 207 6.68 -17.57 -5.87
N GLY A 208 7.35 -18.72 -5.81
CA GLY A 208 8.32 -19.06 -4.77
C GLY A 208 7.66 -19.76 -3.58
N PHE A 209 8.49 -20.44 -2.79
CA PHE A 209 8.04 -21.31 -1.70
C PHE A 209 7.12 -20.59 -0.71
N VAL A 210 7.51 -19.39 -0.27
CA VAL A 210 6.77 -18.60 0.72
C VAL A 210 5.36 -18.24 0.23
N MET A 211 5.26 -17.64 -0.96
CA MET A 211 3.97 -17.24 -1.52
C MET A 211 3.08 -18.45 -1.84
N SER A 212 3.66 -19.56 -2.29
CA SER A 212 2.94 -20.80 -2.54
C SER A 212 2.30 -21.37 -1.26
N GLN A 213 3.00 -21.30 -0.12
CA GLN A 213 2.51 -21.82 1.15
C GLN A 213 1.42 -20.92 1.75
N LEU A 214 1.53 -19.59 1.61
CA LEU A 214 0.60 -18.63 2.21
C LEU A 214 -0.67 -18.39 1.36
N LEU A 215 -0.52 -18.35 0.03
CA LEU A 215 -1.62 -18.05 -0.89
C LEU A 215 -2.24 -19.28 -1.54
N GLY A 216 -1.71 -20.48 -1.28
CA GLY A 216 -2.16 -21.73 -1.89
C GLY A 216 -1.44 -22.04 -3.19
N SER A 217 -0.95 -23.27 -3.31
CA SER A 217 -0.22 -23.76 -4.48
C SER A 217 -1.13 -24.15 -5.65
N ASP A 218 -2.44 -24.28 -5.43
CA ASP A 218 -3.42 -24.71 -6.42
C ASP A 218 -4.56 -23.69 -6.61
N ARG A 219 -5.30 -23.86 -7.71
CA ARG A 219 -6.47 -23.04 -8.07
C ARG A 219 -7.47 -22.87 -6.95
N VAL A 220 -7.92 -23.97 -6.35
CA VAL A 220 -9.03 -23.97 -5.40
C VAL A 220 -8.61 -23.25 -4.13
N THR A 221 -7.41 -23.54 -3.64
CA THR A 221 -6.88 -22.88 -2.44
C THR A 221 -6.65 -21.39 -2.69
N PHE A 222 -6.02 -21.01 -3.80
CA PHE A 222 -5.79 -19.61 -4.13
C PHE A 222 -7.10 -18.82 -4.28
N GLN A 223 -8.06 -19.35 -5.05
CA GLN A 223 -9.37 -18.72 -5.21
C GLN A 223 -10.09 -18.56 -3.86
N LYS A 224 -10.03 -19.56 -2.97
CA LYS A 224 -10.60 -19.47 -1.63
C LYS A 224 -9.98 -18.33 -0.81
N VAL A 225 -8.65 -18.21 -0.81
CA VAL A 225 -7.92 -17.12 -0.11
C VAL A 225 -8.41 -15.75 -0.61
N VAL A 226 -8.35 -15.53 -1.92
CA VAL A 226 -8.58 -14.19 -2.49
C VAL A 226 -10.05 -13.82 -2.64
N SER A 227 -10.97 -14.78 -2.67
CA SER A 227 -12.41 -14.55 -2.88
C SER A 227 -13.06 -13.60 -1.85
N ARG A 228 -12.42 -13.40 -0.70
CA ARG A 228 -12.90 -12.51 0.36
C ARG A 228 -12.04 -11.27 0.59
N ALA A 229 -10.97 -11.10 -0.19
CA ALA A 229 -10.14 -9.91 -0.18
C ALA A 229 -10.41 -9.09 -1.46
N THR A 230 -11.30 -8.10 -1.36
CA THR A 230 -11.69 -7.25 -2.49
C THR A 230 -10.52 -6.47 -3.08
N GLY A 231 -9.54 -6.05 -2.27
CA GLY A 231 -8.35 -5.34 -2.73
C GLY A 231 -7.58 -6.13 -3.79
N PRO A 232 -7.06 -7.34 -3.48
CA PRO A 232 -6.41 -8.20 -4.46
C PRO A 232 -7.27 -8.50 -5.70
N LEU A 233 -8.59 -8.66 -5.55
CA LEU A 233 -9.49 -8.88 -6.70
C LEU A 233 -9.53 -7.69 -7.68
N GLN A 234 -9.20 -6.48 -7.23
CA GLN A 234 -9.04 -5.31 -8.12
C GLN A 234 -7.73 -5.31 -8.91
N LEU A 235 -6.90 -6.36 -8.76
CA LEU A 235 -5.75 -6.64 -9.63
C LEU A 235 -6.13 -7.51 -10.84
N LEU A 236 -7.40 -7.92 -10.97
CA LEU A 236 -7.89 -8.53 -12.20
C LEU A 236 -7.62 -7.58 -13.38
N VAL A 237 -7.22 -8.18 -14.50
CA VAL A 237 -6.81 -7.44 -15.69
C VAL A 237 -8.03 -6.78 -16.34
N THR A 238 -7.91 -5.51 -16.70
CA THR A 238 -8.98 -4.76 -17.35
C THR A 238 -8.96 -5.00 -18.87
N PRO A 239 -10.04 -4.69 -19.59
CA PRO A 239 -10.05 -4.68 -21.07
C PRO A 239 -9.03 -3.72 -21.71
N ASN A 240 -8.48 -2.77 -20.94
CA ASN A 240 -7.51 -1.80 -21.42
C ASN A 240 -6.08 -2.33 -21.39
N TYR A 241 -5.80 -3.41 -20.66
CA TYR A 241 -4.46 -3.95 -20.57
C TYR A 241 -3.89 -4.31 -21.93
N ARG A 242 -2.64 -3.92 -22.15
CA ARG A 242 -1.82 -4.32 -23.29
C ARG A 242 -0.50 -4.86 -22.79
N ASP A 243 0.06 -5.83 -23.51
CA ASP A 243 1.40 -6.32 -23.21
C ASP A 243 2.48 -5.27 -23.57
N ARG A 244 3.76 -5.63 -23.40
CA ARG A 244 4.89 -4.72 -23.67
C ARG A 244 4.98 -4.26 -25.14
N ASN A 245 4.32 -4.97 -26.06
CA ASN A 245 4.29 -4.66 -27.49
C ASN A 245 2.99 -3.96 -27.90
N GLY A 246 2.13 -3.60 -26.94
CA GLY A 246 0.82 -3.01 -27.23
C GLY A 246 -0.23 -4.02 -27.71
N ALA A 247 0.06 -5.33 -27.64
CA ALA A 247 -0.84 -6.36 -28.11
C ALA A 247 -1.85 -6.77 -27.04
N TRP A 248 -2.95 -7.39 -27.49
CA TRP A 248 -3.88 -8.06 -26.61
C TRP A 248 -3.21 -9.24 -25.91
N TRP A 249 -3.44 -9.37 -24.61
CA TRP A 249 -2.63 -10.21 -23.72
C TRP A 249 -3.19 -11.62 -23.49
N TYR A 250 -4.44 -11.90 -23.91
CA TYR A 250 -5.13 -13.14 -23.57
C TYR A 250 -5.89 -13.74 -24.75
N THR A 251 -5.46 -14.90 -25.23
CA THR A 251 -6.24 -15.62 -26.25
C THR A 251 -7.19 -16.58 -25.55
N TYR A 252 -8.46 -16.58 -25.96
CA TYR A 252 -9.44 -17.57 -25.51
C TYR A 252 -10.17 -18.15 -26.71
N SER A 253 -10.48 -19.44 -26.62
CA SER A 253 -11.44 -20.09 -27.51
C SER A 253 -12.82 -19.93 -26.87
N THR A 254 -13.78 -19.36 -27.58
CA THR A 254 -15.18 -19.45 -27.15
C THR A 254 -15.56 -20.93 -27.20
N PHE A 255 -15.88 -21.51 -26.04
CA PHE A 255 -16.61 -22.77 -26.03
C PHE A 255 -18.01 -22.47 -26.59
N GLU A 256 -18.44 -23.22 -27.60
CA GLU A 256 -19.85 -23.18 -28.01
C GLU A 256 -20.71 -23.41 -26.76
N ARG A 257 -21.77 -22.59 -26.63
CA ARG A 257 -22.60 -22.47 -25.42
C ARG A 257 -23.05 -23.85 -24.88
N PRO A 258 -23.22 -23.99 -23.56
CA PRO A 258 -23.88 -25.17 -22.99
C PRO A 258 -25.28 -25.39 -23.56
#